data_AF-A0A1B0D012-F1
#
_entry.id   AF-A0A1B0D012-F1
#
_cell.length_a   1.000
_cell.length_b   1.000
_cell.length_c   1.000
_cell.angle_alpha   90.00
_cell.angle_beta   90.00
_cell.angle_gamma   90.00
#
_symmetry.space_group_name_H-M   'P 1'
#
loop_
_entity.id
_entity.type
_entity.pdbx_description
1 polymer ?
#
loop_
_entity_poly.entity_id
_entity_poly.type
_entity_poly.pdbx_seq_one_letter_code
_entity_poly.pdbx_strand_id
1 'polypeptide(L)'
;SIAQVAAEKSYFFRLPINILIRQTDSQPLVRMTAKEFMFGYESPLTTLGYHVLPNWISFEKVGLIDRMYDFEGDYETIFSGQGDPSMSGLYDTYKGSQNLPQWEGEHCSRVTGASDGTKFKSFMAPNETILFFRKSMCTVKRMVQQGGPTEVSGLTAQKFVFEENALDNGAVEEKNKCFCRQGKCLPAGLIDVTDCYYGFPIALSYPHFLDADPDITKNIVGLKPNRSEHESFFIIQPTSGLPLRCAMRFQINMALKDVSSMSHVEQFSHLTIPMLWFDITFNELPPALKNRFHLYLNVLPVLDHLLFYGSAIGGVLLLIFAVTKASVGMSTTITSARKISLQRSYDFRGTKMSVYAPCEQKCDLIPNDCHELTMPSDIAPSSVYDLEMEIPLSDTDDQELLQDERDSGHRTNCSNASEDCTITIPQEESKNFPKPLCHQNSNFALNNR
;
A
#
# COMPACT_ATOMS: atom_id res chain seq x y z
N SER A 1 -26.78 24.04 6.56
CA SER A 1 -25.40 24.39 6.98
C SER A 1 -25.24 25.84 7.45
N ILE A 2 -25.34 26.88 6.59
CA ILE A 2 -25.07 28.29 6.97
C ILE A 2 -25.82 28.72 8.25
N ALA A 3 -27.11 28.36 8.36
CA ALA A 3 -27.92 28.68 9.52
C ALA A 3 -27.36 28.12 10.85
N GLN A 4 -26.83 26.90 10.88
CA GLN A 4 -26.21 26.33 12.09
C GLN A 4 -25.01 27.15 12.56
N VAL A 5 -24.13 27.54 11.64
CA VAL A 5 -22.92 28.29 11.97
C VAL A 5 -23.29 29.72 12.42
N ALA A 6 -24.33 30.32 11.82
CA ALA A 6 -24.87 31.61 12.22
C ALA A 6 -25.58 31.56 13.59
N ALA A 7 -26.30 30.47 13.90
CA ALA A 7 -27.08 30.31 15.12
C ALA A 7 -26.22 30.46 16.39
N GLU A 8 -24.98 29.96 16.36
CA GLU A 8 -24.01 30.05 17.45
C GLU A 8 -23.38 31.46 17.62
N LYS A 9 -23.71 32.44 16.77
CA LYS A 9 -23.13 33.81 16.82
C LYS A 9 -24.03 34.83 17.51
N SER A 10 -23.50 36.04 17.71
CA SER A 10 -24.26 37.15 18.31
C SER A 10 -25.48 37.54 17.46
N TYR A 11 -26.46 38.18 18.10
CA TYR A 11 -27.68 38.64 17.42
C TYR A 11 -27.39 39.51 16.19
N PHE A 12 -26.39 40.41 16.29
CA PHE A 12 -25.97 41.29 15.20
C PHE A 12 -25.40 40.54 13.98
N PHE A 13 -24.85 39.34 14.16
CA PHE A 13 -24.40 38.48 13.06
C PHE A 13 -25.58 37.69 12.44
N ARG A 14 -26.52 37.25 13.28
CA ARG A 14 -27.72 36.49 12.83
C ARG A 14 -28.72 37.35 12.06
N LEU A 15 -28.94 38.59 12.48
CA LEU A 15 -29.94 39.49 11.91
C LEU A 15 -29.82 39.68 10.37
N PRO A 16 -28.66 40.06 9.79
CA PRO A 16 -28.54 40.24 8.33
C PRO A 16 -28.74 38.92 7.58
N ILE A 17 -28.29 37.78 8.12
CA ILE A 17 -28.48 36.45 7.51
C ILE A 17 -29.97 36.07 7.52
N ASN A 18 -30.68 36.34 8.60
CA ASN A 18 -32.14 36.14 8.69
C ASN A 18 -32.94 37.02 7.73
N ILE A 19 -32.54 38.29 7.55
CA ILE A 19 -33.14 39.19 6.56
C ILE A 19 -32.91 38.65 5.15
N LEU A 20 -31.67 38.26 4.83
CA LEU A 20 -31.32 37.69 3.54
C LEU A 20 -32.14 36.44 3.23
N ILE A 21 -32.16 35.44 4.13
CA ILE A 21 -32.93 34.18 3.96
C ILE A 21 -34.42 34.46 3.65
N ARG A 22 -35.02 35.48 4.27
CA ARG A 22 -36.41 35.89 4.01
C ARG A 22 -36.57 36.64 2.69
N GLN A 23 -35.60 37.46 2.28
CA GLN A 23 -35.63 38.20 1.02
C GLN A 23 -35.37 37.30 -0.20
N THR A 24 -34.52 36.27 -0.05
CA THR A 24 -34.19 35.30 -1.11
C THR A 24 -35.10 34.06 -1.09
N ASP A 25 -36.19 34.09 -0.32
CA ASP A 25 -37.14 32.97 -0.08
C ASP A 25 -36.44 31.60 0.04
N SER A 26 -35.34 31.57 0.81
CA SER A 26 -34.47 30.41 0.84
C SER A 26 -35.03 29.33 1.75
N GLN A 27 -35.47 28.25 1.11
CA GLN A 27 -36.15 27.12 1.75
C GLN A 27 -35.16 26.10 2.34
N PRO A 28 -35.51 25.44 3.46
CA PRO A 28 -34.65 24.47 4.15
C PRO A 28 -34.52 23.15 3.38
N LEU A 29 -35.53 22.79 2.61
CA LEU A 29 -35.62 21.58 1.79
C LEU A 29 -35.71 22.00 0.32
N VAL A 30 -34.75 21.58 -0.48
CA VAL A 30 -34.64 21.94 -1.90
C VAL A 30 -34.79 20.69 -2.76
N ARG A 31 -35.64 20.75 -3.79
CA ARG A 31 -35.75 19.68 -4.78
C ARG A 31 -34.57 19.79 -5.75
N MET A 32 -33.77 18.73 -5.83
CA MET A 32 -32.63 18.62 -6.74
C MET A 32 -32.49 17.19 -7.27
N THR A 33 -31.75 17.03 -8.37
CA THR A 33 -31.37 15.72 -8.92
C THR A 33 -30.21 15.10 -8.11
N ALA A 34 -30.03 13.79 -8.25
CA ALA A 34 -28.87 13.11 -7.66
C ALA A 34 -27.52 13.67 -8.16
N LYS A 35 -27.45 14.14 -9.41
CA LYS A 35 -26.23 14.75 -9.96
C LYS A 35 -25.91 16.07 -9.25
N GLU A 36 -26.91 16.93 -9.07
CA GLU A 36 -26.78 18.21 -8.37
C GLU A 36 -26.43 18.03 -6.89
N PHE A 37 -27.04 17.05 -6.20
CA PHE A 37 -26.69 16.74 -4.81
C PHE A 37 -25.23 16.27 -4.66
N MET A 38 -24.76 15.43 -5.58
CA MET A 38 -23.43 14.82 -5.49
C MET A 38 -22.31 15.74 -6.02
N PHE A 39 -22.47 16.34 -7.19
CA PHE A 39 -21.44 17.14 -7.87
C PHE A 39 -21.63 18.66 -7.71
N GLY A 40 -22.71 19.07 -7.07
CA GLY A 40 -22.95 20.45 -6.65
C GLY A 40 -24.04 21.15 -7.44
N TYR A 41 -24.72 22.05 -6.73
CA TYR A 41 -25.65 23.02 -7.28
C TYR A 41 -25.25 24.42 -6.83
N GLU A 42 -25.65 25.41 -7.62
CA GLU A 42 -25.51 26.82 -7.28
C GLU A 42 -26.72 27.25 -6.44
N SER A 43 -26.48 28.05 -5.39
CA SER A 43 -27.55 28.62 -4.58
C SER A 43 -27.30 30.13 -4.38
N PRO A 44 -28.35 30.96 -4.30
CA PRO A 44 -28.18 32.40 -4.07
C PRO A 44 -27.32 32.72 -2.83
N LEU A 45 -27.41 31.88 -1.78
CA LEU A 45 -26.64 32.03 -0.55
C LEU A 45 -25.16 31.63 -0.70
N THR A 46 -24.83 30.62 -1.52
CA THR A 46 -23.44 30.21 -1.75
C THR A 46 -22.73 31.17 -2.69
N THR A 47 -23.38 31.57 -3.80
CA THR A 47 -22.85 32.58 -4.72
C THR A 47 -22.63 33.93 -4.02
N LEU A 48 -23.58 34.39 -3.20
CA LEU A 48 -23.38 35.61 -2.40
C LEU A 48 -22.31 35.43 -1.31
N GLY A 49 -22.30 34.28 -0.63
CA GLY A 49 -21.31 33.95 0.39
C GLY A 49 -19.88 34.00 -0.15
N TYR A 50 -19.66 33.44 -1.34
CA TYR A 50 -18.39 33.47 -2.05
C TYR A 50 -17.93 34.89 -2.41
N HIS A 51 -18.81 35.72 -2.99
CA HIS A 51 -18.45 37.08 -3.38
C HIS A 51 -18.29 38.06 -2.20
N VAL A 52 -19.00 37.85 -1.09
CA VAL A 52 -19.04 38.80 0.05
C VAL A 52 -18.14 38.36 1.20
N LEU A 53 -17.96 37.05 1.43
CA LEU A 53 -17.20 36.46 2.54
C LEU A 53 -16.30 35.28 2.06
N PRO A 54 -15.37 35.50 1.10
CA PRO A 54 -14.55 34.43 0.52
C PRO A 54 -13.67 33.70 1.54
N ASN A 55 -13.33 34.35 2.66
CA ASN A 55 -12.58 33.73 3.77
C ASN A 55 -13.39 32.71 4.59
N TRP A 56 -14.71 32.58 4.34
CA TRP A 56 -15.60 31.65 5.06
C TRP A 56 -16.29 30.67 4.10
N ILE A 57 -16.68 31.11 2.91
CA ILE A 57 -17.24 30.26 1.85
C ILE A 57 -16.37 30.47 0.61
N SER A 58 -15.44 29.57 0.36
CA SER A 58 -14.50 29.64 -0.77
C SER A 58 -14.98 28.93 -2.04
N PHE A 59 -16.21 28.40 -2.04
CA PHE A 59 -16.79 27.58 -3.11
C PHE A 59 -18.11 28.18 -3.62
N GLU A 60 -18.24 28.25 -4.94
CA GLU A 60 -19.47 28.72 -5.62
C GLU A 60 -20.62 27.70 -5.52
N LYS A 61 -20.28 26.41 -5.49
CA LYS A 61 -21.21 25.27 -5.52
C LYS A 61 -21.03 24.38 -4.29
N VAL A 62 -22.11 23.75 -3.84
CA VAL A 62 -22.07 22.78 -2.73
C VAL A 62 -22.50 21.41 -3.23
N GLY A 63 -21.52 20.55 -3.47
CA GLY A 63 -21.71 19.14 -3.83
C GLY A 63 -21.02 18.23 -2.82
N LEU A 64 -21.65 17.09 -2.52
CA LEU A 64 -21.09 16.15 -1.54
C LEU A 64 -19.76 15.54 -2.01
N ILE A 65 -19.71 14.96 -3.22
CA ILE A 65 -18.48 14.38 -3.80
C ILE A 65 -17.44 15.48 -4.02
N ASP A 66 -17.85 16.62 -4.57
CA ASP A 66 -16.95 17.76 -4.85
C ASP A 66 -16.16 18.19 -3.61
N ARG A 67 -16.79 18.24 -2.42
CA ARG A 67 -16.11 18.55 -1.16
C ARG A 67 -15.44 17.35 -0.49
N MET A 68 -15.87 16.11 -0.74
CA MET A 68 -15.21 14.90 -0.25
C MET A 68 -13.91 14.57 -0.98
N TYR A 69 -13.78 14.97 -2.25
CA TYR A 69 -12.63 14.74 -3.13
C TYR A 69 -11.81 16.01 -3.40
N ASP A 70 -12.08 17.11 -2.70
CA ASP A 70 -11.14 18.23 -2.62
C ASP A 70 -9.89 17.78 -1.85
N PHE A 71 -8.75 17.63 -2.54
CA PHE A 71 -7.46 17.25 -1.95
C PHE A 71 -6.45 18.41 -1.95
N GLU A 72 -6.88 19.66 -2.13
CA GLU A 72 -5.95 20.79 -2.18
C GLU A 72 -5.19 20.96 -0.85
N GLY A 73 -3.86 20.92 -0.92
CA GLY A 73 -2.99 20.98 0.26
C GLY A 73 -3.00 19.72 1.14
N ASP A 74 -3.55 18.60 0.66
CA ASP A 74 -3.37 17.29 1.29
C ASP A 74 -2.12 16.59 0.75
N TYR A 75 -1.33 16.01 1.65
CA TYR A 75 -0.23 15.12 1.31
C TYR A 75 -0.06 14.06 2.40
N GLU A 76 0.37 12.87 1.99
CA GLU A 76 0.43 11.69 2.83
C GLU A 76 1.83 11.09 2.73
N THR A 77 2.45 10.73 3.86
CA THR A 77 3.70 9.96 3.87
C THR A 77 3.37 8.54 4.30
N ILE A 78 3.73 7.59 3.45
CA ILE A 78 3.42 6.17 3.60
C ILE A 78 4.72 5.39 3.79
N PHE A 79 4.76 4.44 4.71
CA PHE A 79 5.92 3.57 4.91
C PHE A 79 6.17 2.71 3.67
N SER A 80 7.38 2.77 3.11
CA SER A 80 7.80 1.90 1.99
C SER A 80 7.84 0.42 2.38
N GLY A 81 8.17 0.13 3.64
CA GLY A 81 8.41 -1.22 4.15
C GLY A 81 9.85 -1.71 4.02
N GLN A 82 10.80 -0.84 3.65
CA GLN A 82 12.22 -1.22 3.52
C GLN A 82 12.85 -1.64 4.86
N GLY A 83 12.50 -0.96 5.97
CA GLY A 83 12.96 -1.29 7.31
C GLY A 83 12.13 -2.36 8.01
N ASP A 84 10.80 -2.27 7.89
CA ASP A 84 9.86 -3.30 8.34
C ASP A 84 8.78 -3.56 7.26
N PRO A 85 8.83 -4.72 6.57
CA PRO A 85 7.82 -5.12 5.59
C PRO A 85 6.39 -5.21 6.15
N SER A 86 6.21 -5.37 7.47
CA SER A 86 4.88 -5.38 8.11
C SER A 86 4.14 -4.06 7.94
N MET A 87 4.89 -2.94 7.97
CA MET A 87 4.38 -1.57 7.90
C MET A 87 4.17 -1.05 6.47
N SER A 88 4.59 -1.79 5.44
CA SER A 88 4.51 -1.36 4.03
C SER A 88 3.10 -0.95 3.64
N GLY A 89 2.93 0.27 3.12
CA GLY A 89 1.63 0.82 2.70
C GLY A 89 0.77 1.43 3.81
N LEU A 90 1.27 1.54 5.04
CA LEU A 90 0.58 2.23 6.15
C LEU A 90 1.02 3.69 6.27
N TYR A 91 0.14 4.53 6.81
CA TYR A 91 0.44 5.93 7.12
C TYR A 91 1.62 6.05 8.11
N ASP A 92 2.61 6.87 7.78
CA ASP A 92 3.54 7.46 8.74
C ASP A 92 2.98 8.80 9.24
N THR A 93 2.75 9.73 8.31
CA THR A 93 2.15 11.05 8.59
C THR A 93 1.07 11.43 7.58
N TYR A 94 0.12 12.24 8.05
CA TYR A 94 -0.88 12.93 7.23
C TYR A 94 -0.68 14.44 7.40
N LYS A 95 -0.52 15.17 6.30
CA LYS A 95 -0.13 16.60 6.29
C LYS A 95 1.11 16.92 7.16
N GLY A 96 2.09 16.00 7.16
CA GLY A 96 3.34 16.14 7.93
C GLY A 96 3.20 15.89 9.44
N SER A 97 2.03 15.48 9.94
CA SER A 97 1.79 15.16 11.35
C SER A 97 1.48 13.67 11.55
N GLN A 98 1.96 13.09 12.65
CA GLN A 98 1.58 11.76 13.12
C GLN A 98 0.20 11.75 13.82
N ASN A 99 -0.35 12.92 14.15
CA ASN A 99 -1.62 13.10 14.83
C ASN A 99 -2.55 14.04 14.04
N LEU A 100 -3.83 13.68 13.93
CA LEU A 100 -4.88 14.50 13.34
C LEU A 100 -5.17 15.73 14.21
N PRO A 101 -5.12 16.96 13.67
CA PRO A 101 -5.31 18.19 14.45
C PRO A 101 -6.74 18.40 14.97
N GLN A 102 -7.72 17.63 14.49
CA GLN A 102 -9.13 17.71 14.91
C GLN A 102 -9.42 17.02 16.24
N TRP A 103 -8.52 16.16 16.72
CA TRP A 103 -8.76 15.28 17.88
C TRP A 103 -7.66 15.43 18.92
N GLU A 104 -8.04 15.37 20.19
CA GLU A 104 -7.09 15.39 21.30
C GLU A 104 -6.69 13.97 21.73
N GLY A 105 -5.48 13.82 22.28
CA GLY A 105 -4.98 12.55 22.79
C GLY A 105 -4.63 11.50 21.73
N GLU A 106 -3.70 10.61 22.07
CA GLU A 106 -3.14 9.62 21.14
C GLU A 106 -4.20 8.65 20.60
N HIS A 107 -5.20 8.27 21.41
CA HIS A 107 -6.21 7.28 21.02
C HIS A 107 -7.07 7.73 19.84
N CYS A 108 -7.49 8.99 19.80
CA CYS A 108 -8.37 9.53 18.76
C CYS A 108 -7.61 10.17 17.58
N SER A 109 -6.39 10.65 17.80
CA SER A 109 -5.65 11.45 16.81
C SER A 109 -4.57 10.70 16.03
N ARG A 110 -3.94 9.64 16.59
CA ARG A 110 -2.74 9.06 15.97
C ARG A 110 -3.04 8.30 14.67
N VAL A 111 -2.55 8.83 13.55
CA VAL A 111 -2.67 8.25 12.20
C VAL A 111 -1.56 7.25 11.88
N THR A 112 -0.40 7.34 12.54
CA THR A 112 0.75 6.47 12.28
C THR A 112 0.41 4.99 12.51
N GLY A 113 0.62 4.17 11.49
CA GLY A 113 0.25 2.76 11.43
C GLY A 113 -1.19 2.49 10.94
N ALA A 114 -1.95 3.52 10.56
CA ALA A 114 -3.25 3.33 9.93
C ALA A 114 -3.13 2.78 8.51
N SER A 115 -4.06 1.90 8.16
CA SER A 115 -4.36 1.50 6.79
C SER A 115 -5.26 2.54 6.13
N ASP A 116 -4.98 2.82 4.86
CA ASP A 116 -5.88 3.58 4.01
C ASP A 116 -7.07 2.72 3.53
N GLY A 117 -6.95 1.39 3.59
CA GLY A 117 -7.95 0.41 3.14
C GLY A 117 -7.64 -0.25 1.80
N THR A 118 -6.59 0.17 1.09
CA THR A 118 -6.00 -0.57 -0.05
C THR A 118 -4.97 -1.58 0.43
N LYS A 119 -4.26 -1.27 1.52
CA LYS A 119 -3.20 -2.09 2.11
C LYS A 119 -3.22 -1.96 3.63
N PHE A 120 -3.41 -3.08 4.31
CA PHE A 120 -3.30 -3.21 5.76
C PHE A 120 -1.93 -3.79 6.16
N LYS A 121 -1.69 -3.86 7.47
CA LYS A 121 -0.47 -4.44 8.04
C LYS A 121 -0.24 -5.86 7.51
N SER A 122 0.99 -6.17 7.15
CA SER A 122 1.38 -7.51 6.70
C SER A 122 1.80 -8.38 7.89
N PHE A 123 1.76 -9.71 7.75
CA PHE A 123 2.10 -10.68 8.80
C PHE A 123 1.27 -10.54 10.09
N MET A 124 -0.04 -10.27 9.95
CA MET A 124 -0.94 -10.07 11.09
C MET A 124 -1.03 -11.30 12.01
N ALA A 125 -0.97 -11.06 13.31
CA ALA A 125 -1.18 -12.08 14.33
C ALA A 125 -2.68 -12.37 14.57
N PRO A 126 -3.04 -13.55 15.10
CA PRO A 126 -4.41 -13.83 15.56
C PRO A 126 -4.83 -12.84 16.64
N ASN A 127 -6.07 -12.34 16.56
CA ASN A 127 -6.65 -11.30 17.44
C ASN A 127 -5.90 -9.96 17.46
N GLU A 128 -5.06 -9.67 16.46
CA GLU A 128 -4.44 -8.36 16.31
C GLU A 128 -5.47 -7.29 15.89
N THR A 129 -5.44 -6.14 16.56
CA THR A 129 -6.23 -4.95 16.21
C THR A 129 -5.45 -4.10 15.21
N ILE A 130 -6.10 -3.76 14.10
CA ILE A 130 -5.53 -2.89 13.04
C ILE A 130 -6.17 -1.51 13.06
N LEU A 131 -5.47 -0.52 12.51
CA LEU A 131 -5.96 0.86 12.39
C LEU A 131 -6.42 1.14 10.96
N PHE A 132 -7.48 1.93 10.82
CA PHE A 132 -8.02 2.40 9.55
C PHE A 132 -8.22 3.91 9.58
N PHE A 133 -7.79 4.62 8.53
CA PHE A 133 -8.01 6.05 8.36
C PHE A 133 -8.32 6.40 6.90
N ARG A 134 -9.30 7.29 6.72
CA ARG A 134 -9.54 8.02 5.48
C ARG A 134 -9.92 9.45 5.81
N LYS A 135 -9.49 10.41 4.98
CA LYS A 135 -9.95 11.80 5.01
C LYS A 135 -11.48 11.90 5.16
N SER A 136 -12.22 11.08 4.40
CA SER A 136 -13.69 11.11 4.37
C SER A 136 -14.35 10.71 5.69
N MET A 137 -13.70 9.90 6.52
CA MET A 137 -14.13 9.65 7.90
C MET A 137 -13.55 10.66 8.89
N CYS A 138 -12.41 11.26 8.54
CA CYS A 138 -11.67 12.25 9.34
C CYS A 138 -11.30 11.80 10.75
N THR A 139 -11.28 10.49 11.01
CA THR A 139 -10.95 9.92 12.32
C THR A 139 -10.31 8.56 12.12
N VAL A 140 -9.39 8.19 13.01
CA VAL A 140 -8.74 6.88 12.98
C VAL A 140 -9.60 5.90 13.76
N LYS A 141 -10.01 4.80 13.13
CA LYS A 141 -10.82 3.76 13.76
C LYS A 141 -10.06 2.45 13.89
N ARG A 142 -10.30 1.74 14.98
CA ARG A 142 -9.74 0.42 15.27
C ARG A 142 -10.64 -0.65 14.66
N MET A 143 -10.03 -1.66 14.07
CA MET A 143 -10.72 -2.83 13.53
C MET A 143 -10.20 -4.10 14.18
N VAL A 144 -11.12 -4.98 14.54
CA VAL A 144 -10.88 -6.23 15.27
C VAL A 144 -11.31 -7.43 14.43
N GLN A 145 -10.68 -8.58 14.67
CA GLN A 145 -10.99 -9.83 13.99
C GLN A 145 -12.35 -10.35 14.45
N GLN A 146 -13.21 -10.75 13.51
CA GLN A 146 -14.53 -11.31 13.79
C GLN A 146 -14.69 -12.67 13.11
N GLY A 147 -14.99 -13.70 13.90
CA GLY A 147 -15.08 -15.09 13.42
C GLY A 147 -13.71 -15.70 13.12
N GLY A 148 -13.71 -16.95 12.63
CA GLY A 148 -12.49 -17.67 12.25
C GLY A 148 -12.02 -17.37 10.81
N PRO A 149 -10.95 -18.05 10.37
CA PRO A 149 -10.46 -17.95 9.00
C PRO A 149 -11.53 -18.31 7.96
N THR A 150 -11.47 -17.62 6.83
CA THR A 150 -12.39 -17.72 5.69
C THR A 150 -11.59 -17.88 4.41
N GLU A 151 -12.13 -18.58 3.42
CA GLU A 151 -11.52 -18.69 2.10
C GLU A 151 -12.18 -17.73 1.11
N VAL A 152 -11.39 -16.84 0.49
CA VAL A 152 -11.86 -15.94 -0.57
C VAL A 152 -10.93 -16.09 -1.76
N SER A 153 -11.49 -16.51 -2.90
CA SER A 153 -10.73 -16.74 -4.13
C SER A 153 -9.56 -17.75 -4.03
N GLY A 154 -9.59 -18.69 -3.07
CA GLY A 154 -8.51 -19.66 -2.86
C GLY A 154 -7.32 -19.10 -2.06
N LEU A 155 -7.56 -18.03 -1.31
CA LEU A 155 -6.63 -17.42 -0.38
C LEU A 155 -7.28 -17.35 1.02
N THR A 156 -6.55 -17.82 2.02
CA THR A 156 -7.00 -17.77 3.42
C THR A 156 -6.98 -16.33 3.94
N ALA A 157 -8.11 -15.89 4.46
CA ALA A 157 -8.37 -14.53 4.87
C ALA A 157 -9.17 -14.43 6.17
N GLN A 158 -9.06 -13.30 6.87
CA GLN A 158 -9.75 -13.04 8.12
C GLN A 158 -10.72 -11.86 7.94
N LYS A 159 -11.95 -11.96 8.47
CA LYS A 159 -12.87 -10.82 8.52
C LYS A 159 -12.46 -9.89 9.67
N PHE A 160 -12.39 -8.60 9.36
CA PHE A 160 -12.22 -7.50 10.29
C PHE A 160 -13.43 -6.57 10.22
N VAL A 161 -13.91 -6.14 11.38
CA VAL A 161 -14.98 -5.15 11.57
C VAL A 161 -14.45 -4.04 12.47
N PHE A 162 -15.09 -2.87 12.48
CA PHE A 162 -14.76 -1.86 13.49
C PHE A 162 -15.03 -2.38 14.91
N GLU A 163 -14.27 -1.92 15.90
CA GLU A 163 -14.50 -2.30 17.30
C GLU A 163 -15.93 -1.97 17.77
N GLU A 164 -16.43 -2.71 18.76
CA GLU A 164 -17.69 -2.35 19.42
C GLU A 164 -17.60 -0.91 19.96
N ASN A 165 -18.68 -0.14 19.79
CA ASN A 165 -18.71 1.28 20.13
C ASN A 165 -17.66 2.15 19.38
N ALA A 166 -17.17 1.74 18.21
CA ALA A 166 -16.25 2.57 17.41
C ALA A 166 -16.82 3.95 17.01
N LEU A 167 -18.15 4.10 16.97
CA LEU A 167 -18.85 5.38 16.69
C LEU A 167 -19.36 6.06 17.99
N ASP A 168 -18.94 5.60 19.16
CA ASP A 168 -19.24 6.26 20.44
C ASP A 168 -18.42 7.53 20.63
N ASN A 169 -18.94 8.41 21.48
CA ASN A 169 -18.41 9.71 21.84
C ASN A 169 -17.83 9.72 23.27
N GLY A 170 -17.73 8.57 23.95
CA GLY A 170 -17.39 8.49 25.37
C GLY A 170 -18.58 8.48 26.33
N ALA A 171 -19.81 8.27 25.84
CA ALA A 171 -20.99 8.01 26.67
C ALA A 171 -21.05 6.55 27.11
N VAL A 172 -20.52 5.63 26.30
CA VAL A 172 -20.45 4.19 26.63
C VAL A 172 -19.04 3.80 27.07
N GLU A 173 -18.01 4.30 26.38
CA GLU A 173 -16.62 3.86 26.53
C GLU A 173 -15.70 5.08 26.72
N GLU A 174 -15.20 5.28 27.95
CA GLU A 174 -14.45 6.47 28.41
C GLU A 174 -13.32 6.89 27.45
N LYS A 175 -12.63 5.91 26.83
CA LYS A 175 -11.51 6.15 25.90
C LYS A 175 -11.92 6.97 24.66
N ASN A 176 -13.21 6.96 24.29
CA ASN A 176 -13.76 7.65 23.13
C ASN A 176 -14.15 9.11 23.40
N LYS A 177 -14.02 9.62 24.64
CA LYS A 177 -14.33 11.03 24.97
C LYS A 177 -13.56 12.06 24.16
N CYS A 178 -12.38 11.70 23.64
CA CYS A 178 -11.64 12.57 22.73
C CYS A 178 -12.31 12.80 21.36
N PHE A 179 -13.39 12.08 21.02
CA PHE A 179 -14.26 12.39 19.88
C PHE A 179 -15.33 13.46 20.19
N CYS A 180 -15.41 13.99 21.42
CA CYS A 180 -16.23 15.16 21.73
C CYS A 180 -15.48 16.47 21.44
N ARG A 181 -15.98 17.27 20.49
CA ARG A 181 -15.34 18.52 20.09
C ARG A 181 -15.68 19.65 21.07
N GLN A 182 -14.66 20.27 21.65
CA GLN A 182 -14.80 21.42 22.58
C GLN A 182 -15.73 21.11 23.78
N GLY A 183 -15.71 19.87 24.27
CA GLY A 183 -16.60 19.40 25.35
C GLY A 183 -18.08 19.26 24.95
N LYS A 184 -18.42 19.38 23.67
CA LYS A 184 -19.77 19.15 23.12
C LYS A 184 -19.75 17.87 22.30
N CYS A 185 -20.57 16.90 22.72
CA CYS A 185 -20.70 15.61 22.06
C CYS A 185 -22.00 15.55 21.25
N LEU A 186 -21.97 14.97 20.05
CA LEU A 186 -23.18 14.42 19.43
C LEU A 186 -23.55 13.10 20.13
N PRO A 187 -24.82 12.65 20.15
CA PRO A 187 -25.18 11.37 20.78
C PRO A 187 -24.43 10.16 20.18
N ALA A 188 -24.35 9.07 20.94
CA ALA A 188 -23.58 7.88 20.55
C ALA A 188 -24.05 7.30 19.21
N GLY A 189 -23.10 6.78 18.42
CA GLY A 189 -23.32 6.32 17.04
C GLY A 189 -23.11 7.40 15.97
N LEU A 190 -22.79 8.64 16.37
CA LEU A 190 -22.46 9.75 15.48
C LEU A 190 -21.01 10.21 15.66
N ILE A 191 -20.23 10.24 14.58
CA ILE A 191 -18.94 10.94 14.52
C ILE A 191 -19.19 12.37 14.02
N ASP A 192 -18.81 13.38 14.80
CA ASP A 192 -18.82 14.78 14.37
C ASP A 192 -17.61 15.07 13.46
N VAL A 193 -17.83 15.31 12.16
CA VAL A 193 -16.77 15.62 11.19
C VAL A 193 -16.77 17.10 10.76
N THR A 194 -17.39 17.99 11.56
CA THR A 194 -17.60 19.41 11.24
C THR A 194 -16.31 20.18 10.91
N ASP A 195 -15.22 19.97 11.65
CA ASP A 195 -13.93 20.65 11.37
C ASP A 195 -13.25 20.18 10.08
N CYS A 196 -13.67 19.03 9.55
CA CYS A 196 -13.13 18.43 8.34
C CYS A 196 -13.84 18.93 7.08
N TYR A 197 -15.06 19.47 7.25
CA TYR A 197 -15.95 19.90 6.19
C TYR A 197 -16.38 21.36 6.37
N TYR A 198 -15.41 22.27 6.47
CA TYR A 198 -15.60 23.73 6.41
C TYR A 198 -16.58 24.29 7.47
N GLY A 199 -16.71 23.62 8.62
CA GLY A 199 -17.65 24.01 9.67
C GLY A 199 -19.11 23.65 9.39
N PHE A 200 -19.39 22.84 8.36
CA PHE A 200 -20.73 22.30 8.13
C PHE A 200 -21.06 21.21 9.16
N PRO A 201 -22.29 21.18 9.71
CA PRO A 201 -22.70 20.22 10.75
C PRO A 201 -22.95 18.82 10.19
N ILE A 202 -21.89 18.20 9.69
CA ILE A 202 -21.92 16.86 9.10
C ILE A 202 -21.54 15.86 10.18
N ALA A 203 -22.37 14.82 10.34
CA ALA A 203 -22.11 13.70 11.22
C ALA A 203 -22.19 12.38 10.46
N LEU A 204 -21.25 11.48 10.70
CA LEU A 204 -21.24 10.15 10.11
C LEU A 204 -21.84 9.13 11.09
N SER A 205 -22.64 8.20 10.56
CA SER A 205 -23.17 7.05 11.28
C SER A 205 -23.10 5.79 10.42
N TYR A 206 -23.44 4.63 10.96
CA TYR A 206 -23.81 3.50 10.10
C TYR A 206 -25.16 3.75 9.40
N PRO A 207 -25.44 3.09 8.26
CA PRO A 207 -26.71 3.18 7.56
C PRO A 207 -27.92 2.85 8.44
N HIS A 208 -28.98 3.62 8.23
CA HIS A 208 -30.22 3.61 9.01
C HIS A 208 -30.00 3.80 10.54
N PHE A 209 -28.90 4.45 10.93
CA PHE A 209 -28.50 4.65 12.33
C PHE A 209 -28.35 3.34 13.13
N LEU A 210 -27.82 2.30 12.48
CA LEU A 210 -27.38 1.08 13.19
C LEU A 210 -26.41 1.45 14.33
N ASP A 211 -26.61 0.85 15.50
CA ASP A 211 -25.84 1.05 16.74
C ASP A 211 -25.79 2.49 17.29
N ALA A 212 -26.69 3.37 16.85
CA ALA A 212 -26.81 4.73 17.38
C ALA A 212 -27.83 4.85 18.51
N ASP A 213 -27.74 5.94 19.26
CA ASP A 213 -28.68 6.28 20.32
C ASP A 213 -30.13 6.29 19.79
N PRO A 214 -31.07 5.56 20.42
CA PRO A 214 -32.47 5.55 20.02
C PRO A 214 -33.09 6.94 19.86
N ASP A 215 -32.65 7.95 20.63
CA ASP A 215 -33.14 9.33 20.56
C ASP A 215 -32.96 9.96 19.17
N ILE A 216 -31.89 9.59 18.44
CA ILE A 216 -31.66 10.05 17.06
C ILE A 216 -32.77 9.53 16.14
N THR A 217 -33.21 8.29 16.35
CA THR A 217 -34.17 7.61 15.46
C THR A 217 -35.64 7.97 15.72
N LYS A 218 -35.98 8.45 16.92
CA LYS A 218 -37.37 8.72 17.36
C LYS A 218 -38.17 9.61 16.42
N ASN A 219 -37.49 10.58 15.79
CA ASN A 219 -38.12 11.61 14.95
C ASN A 219 -38.05 11.29 13.45
N ILE A 220 -37.66 10.08 13.06
CA ILE A 220 -37.38 9.71 11.66
C ILE A 220 -38.13 8.43 11.27
N VAL A 221 -39.12 8.57 10.38
CA VAL A 221 -39.89 7.44 9.85
C VAL A 221 -39.17 6.82 8.66
N GLY A 222 -39.17 5.49 8.56
CA GLY A 222 -38.62 4.73 7.43
C GLY A 222 -37.26 4.08 7.66
N LEU A 223 -36.67 4.26 8.86
CA LEU A 223 -35.43 3.58 9.24
C LEU A 223 -35.64 2.08 9.45
N LYS A 224 -34.66 1.26 9.02
CA LYS A 224 -34.64 -0.20 9.18
C LYS A 224 -33.21 -0.71 9.43
N PRO A 225 -32.58 -0.39 10.58
CA PRO A 225 -31.21 -0.82 10.86
C PRO A 225 -31.10 -2.36 10.86
N ASN A 226 -30.18 -2.89 10.06
CA ASN A 226 -29.91 -4.32 9.95
C ASN A 226 -28.39 -4.56 9.89
N ARG A 227 -27.84 -5.34 10.82
CA ARG A 227 -26.39 -5.56 10.91
C ARG A 227 -25.79 -6.22 9.66
N SER A 228 -26.46 -7.18 9.03
CA SER A 228 -25.90 -7.85 7.83
C SER A 228 -25.79 -6.90 6.62
N GLU A 229 -26.71 -5.95 6.51
CA GLU A 229 -26.82 -5.00 5.40
C GLU A 229 -26.03 -3.71 5.66
N HIS A 230 -25.86 -3.29 6.91
CA HIS A 230 -25.33 -1.96 7.27
C HIS A 230 -24.01 -1.98 8.06
N GLU A 231 -23.53 -3.14 8.53
CA GLU A 231 -22.18 -3.26 9.10
C GLU A 231 -21.09 -3.09 8.03
N SER A 232 -20.02 -2.37 8.38
CA SER A 232 -18.81 -2.23 7.57
C SER A 232 -17.77 -3.30 7.91
N PHE A 233 -17.11 -3.85 6.89
CA PHE A 233 -16.07 -4.88 7.08
C PHE A 233 -15.03 -4.92 5.95
N PHE A 234 -13.87 -5.47 6.27
CA PHE A 234 -12.87 -5.96 5.32
C PHE A 234 -12.63 -7.46 5.54
N ILE A 235 -12.34 -8.21 4.48
CA ILE A 235 -11.79 -9.56 4.54
C ILE A 235 -10.39 -9.49 3.98
N ILE A 236 -9.38 -9.71 4.83
CA ILE A 236 -7.98 -9.38 4.58
C ILE A 236 -7.14 -10.66 4.64
N GLN A 237 -6.24 -10.84 3.66
CA GLN A 237 -5.26 -11.93 3.66
C GLN A 237 -4.14 -11.59 4.69
N PRO A 238 -3.95 -12.36 5.80
CA PRO A 238 -3.14 -11.91 6.93
C PRO A 238 -1.65 -11.73 6.63
N THR A 239 -1.08 -12.59 5.78
CA THR A 239 0.35 -12.57 5.43
C THR A 239 0.72 -11.31 4.67
N SER A 240 -0.11 -10.93 3.70
CA SER A 240 0.14 -9.85 2.74
C SER A 240 -0.56 -8.53 3.09
N GLY A 241 -1.48 -8.52 4.06
CA GLY A 241 -2.26 -7.34 4.42
C GLY A 241 -3.21 -6.85 3.32
N LEU A 242 -3.47 -7.65 2.28
CA LEU A 242 -4.29 -7.24 1.15
C LEU A 242 -5.78 -7.53 1.41
N PRO A 243 -6.69 -6.56 1.19
CA PRO A 243 -8.12 -6.81 1.20
C PRO A 243 -8.49 -7.67 -0.02
N LEU A 244 -9.19 -8.78 0.22
CA LEU A 244 -9.74 -9.66 -0.82
C LEU A 244 -11.21 -9.37 -1.10
N ARG A 245 -11.91 -8.79 -0.12
CA ARG A 245 -13.29 -8.32 -0.19
C ARG A 245 -13.53 -7.23 0.85
N CYS A 246 -14.36 -6.23 0.59
CA CYS A 246 -14.84 -5.28 1.60
C CYS A 246 -16.24 -4.73 1.28
N ALA A 247 -16.87 -4.19 2.31
CA ALA A 247 -18.03 -3.31 2.20
C ALA A 247 -17.88 -2.20 3.24
N MET A 248 -17.72 -0.97 2.79
CA MET A 248 -17.52 0.21 3.63
C MET A 248 -18.76 1.08 3.54
N ARG A 249 -19.56 1.02 4.60
CA ARG A 249 -20.95 1.45 4.65
C ARG A 249 -21.13 2.52 5.70
N PHE A 250 -21.35 3.75 5.25
CA PHE A 250 -21.57 4.90 6.11
C PHE A 250 -22.73 5.75 5.60
N GLN A 251 -23.36 6.43 6.54
CA GLN A 251 -24.44 7.39 6.33
C GLN A 251 -23.95 8.78 6.71
N ILE A 252 -24.29 9.74 5.86
CA ILE A 252 -23.95 11.14 6.04
C ILE A 252 -25.22 11.87 6.49
N ASN A 253 -25.11 12.52 7.63
CA ASN A 253 -26.22 13.17 8.32
C ASN A 253 -25.91 14.65 8.52
N MET A 254 -26.94 15.49 8.55
CA MET A 254 -26.84 16.87 9.02
C MET A 254 -27.28 16.94 10.49
N ALA A 255 -26.33 17.06 11.41
CA ALA A 255 -26.58 17.05 12.86
C ALA A 255 -26.76 18.49 13.37
N LEU A 256 -28.00 18.99 13.32
CA LEU A 256 -28.32 20.35 13.73
C LEU A 256 -28.44 20.45 15.25
N LYS A 257 -27.88 21.51 15.83
CA LYS A 257 -28.03 21.89 17.23
C LYS A 257 -29.21 22.87 17.33
N ASP A 258 -29.17 23.83 18.26
CA ASP A 258 -30.19 24.85 18.31
C ASP A 258 -30.11 25.80 17.08
N VAL A 259 -31.09 25.70 16.19
CA VAL A 259 -31.31 26.61 15.05
C VAL A 259 -32.62 27.39 15.16
N SER A 260 -33.29 27.37 16.33
CA SER A 260 -34.56 28.07 16.58
C SER A 260 -34.53 29.58 16.32
N SER A 261 -33.34 30.19 16.33
CA SER A 261 -33.14 31.62 16.05
C SER A 261 -32.88 31.97 14.58
N MET A 262 -32.96 30.98 13.68
CA MET A 262 -32.71 31.13 12.25
C MET A 262 -33.96 30.86 11.41
N SER A 263 -34.23 31.73 10.45
CA SER A 263 -35.48 31.75 9.69
C SER A 263 -35.63 30.52 8.78
N HIS A 264 -36.86 30.00 8.70
CA HIS A 264 -37.27 28.82 7.91
C HIS A 264 -36.64 27.49 8.33
N VAL A 265 -35.76 27.45 9.34
CA VAL A 265 -35.12 26.22 9.84
C VAL A 265 -35.46 25.90 11.29
N GLU A 266 -36.34 26.68 11.92
CA GLU A 266 -36.63 26.62 13.36
C GLU A 266 -37.12 25.22 13.79
N GLN A 267 -37.85 24.53 12.91
CA GLN A 267 -38.41 23.19 13.13
C GLN A 267 -37.36 22.07 13.12
N PHE A 268 -36.16 22.32 12.58
CA PHE A 268 -35.06 21.35 12.54
C PHE A 268 -34.09 21.50 13.72
N SER A 269 -34.45 22.32 14.72
CA SER A 269 -33.67 22.50 15.94
C SER A 269 -33.49 21.17 16.69
N HIS A 270 -32.24 20.85 17.04
CA HIS A 270 -31.82 19.59 17.68
C HIS A 270 -32.11 18.30 16.88
N LEU A 271 -32.30 18.40 15.56
CA LEU A 271 -32.58 17.26 14.69
C LEU A 271 -31.33 16.79 13.94
N THR A 272 -31.11 15.47 13.88
CA THR A 272 -30.12 14.85 12.98
C THR A 272 -30.81 14.29 11.75
N ILE A 273 -30.59 14.91 10.59
CA ILE A 273 -31.28 14.57 9.34
C ILE A 273 -30.40 13.63 8.51
N PRO A 274 -30.81 12.39 8.21
CA PRO A 274 -30.09 11.51 7.28
C PRO A 274 -30.22 12.06 5.86
N MET A 275 -29.10 12.24 5.15
CA MET A 275 -29.10 12.77 3.78
C MET A 275 -28.95 11.64 2.75
N LEU A 276 -27.91 10.82 2.90
CA LEU A 276 -27.76 9.56 2.17
C LEU A 276 -26.87 8.59 2.94
N TRP A 277 -26.86 7.33 2.52
CA TRP A 277 -25.81 6.38 2.84
C TRP A 277 -25.21 5.80 1.56
N PHE A 278 -23.99 5.27 1.66
CA PHE A 278 -23.24 4.71 0.54
C PHE A 278 -22.58 3.39 0.94
N ASP A 279 -22.35 2.51 -0.04
CA ASP A 279 -21.56 1.28 0.10
C ASP A 279 -20.37 1.34 -0.87
N ILE A 280 -19.17 1.54 -0.35
CA ILE A 280 -17.93 1.35 -1.10
C ILE A 280 -17.57 -0.12 -0.97
N THR A 281 -17.94 -0.91 -1.97
CA THR A 281 -17.76 -2.36 -1.98
C THR A 281 -16.69 -2.81 -2.98
N PHE A 282 -15.95 -3.84 -2.59
CA PHE A 282 -15.05 -4.60 -3.44
C PHE A 282 -15.37 -6.08 -3.19
N ASN A 283 -15.95 -6.78 -4.17
CA ASN A 283 -16.45 -8.14 -3.93
C ASN A 283 -15.40 -9.24 -4.16
N GLU A 284 -14.62 -9.13 -5.24
CA GLU A 284 -13.63 -10.13 -5.64
C GLU A 284 -12.45 -9.49 -6.39
N LEU A 285 -11.28 -10.11 -6.30
CA LEU A 285 -10.09 -9.73 -7.07
C LEU A 285 -10.27 -9.99 -8.58
N PRO A 286 -9.84 -9.06 -9.46
CA PRO A 286 -9.69 -9.32 -10.89
C PRO A 286 -8.87 -10.59 -11.16
N PRO A 287 -9.24 -11.45 -12.13
CA PRO A 287 -8.61 -12.75 -12.34
C PRO A 287 -7.07 -12.72 -12.49
N ALA A 288 -6.53 -11.68 -13.15
CA ALA A 288 -5.09 -11.49 -13.29
C ALA A 288 -4.38 -11.27 -11.95
N LEU A 289 -4.95 -10.45 -11.06
CA LEU A 289 -4.41 -10.22 -9.71
C LEU A 289 -4.59 -11.46 -8.82
N LYS A 290 -5.76 -12.10 -8.89
CA LYS A 290 -6.04 -13.36 -8.18
C LYS A 290 -4.98 -14.43 -8.50
N ASN A 291 -4.72 -14.68 -9.78
CA ASN A 291 -3.72 -15.69 -10.19
C ASN A 291 -2.31 -15.31 -9.74
N ARG A 292 -1.94 -14.02 -9.80
CA ARG A 292 -0.64 -13.53 -9.33
C ARG A 292 -0.47 -13.68 -7.81
N PHE A 293 -1.48 -13.34 -7.02
CA PHE A 293 -1.44 -13.51 -5.57
C PHE A 293 -1.47 -14.99 -5.15
N HIS A 294 -2.24 -15.85 -5.84
CA HIS A 294 -2.21 -17.29 -5.59
C HIS A 294 -0.82 -17.89 -5.89
N LEU A 295 -0.18 -17.47 -6.99
CA LEU A 295 1.21 -17.84 -7.29
C LEU A 295 2.16 -17.40 -6.16
N TYR A 296 2.10 -16.13 -5.74
CA TYR A 296 3.03 -15.58 -4.76
C TYR A 296 2.82 -16.06 -3.32
N LEU A 297 1.58 -16.32 -2.91
CA LEU A 297 1.23 -16.64 -1.51
C LEU A 297 1.10 -18.14 -1.25
N ASN A 298 0.63 -18.92 -2.22
CA ASN A 298 0.41 -20.36 -2.03
C ASN A 298 1.46 -21.23 -2.74
N VAL A 299 1.92 -20.84 -3.94
CA VAL A 299 2.78 -21.70 -4.78
C VAL A 299 4.27 -21.43 -4.57
N LEU A 300 4.71 -20.18 -4.64
CA LEU A 300 6.13 -19.83 -4.50
C LEU A 300 6.74 -20.23 -3.14
N PRO A 301 6.07 -20.04 -1.97
CA PRO A 301 6.67 -20.44 -0.70
C PRO A 301 6.86 -21.97 -0.57
N VAL A 302 5.93 -22.75 -1.14
CA VAL A 302 6.05 -24.21 -1.19
C VAL A 302 7.18 -24.62 -2.15
N LEU A 303 7.27 -23.98 -3.32
CA LEU A 303 8.34 -24.23 -4.28
C LEU A 303 9.72 -23.88 -3.73
N ASP A 304 9.87 -22.74 -3.04
CA ASP A 304 11.11 -22.31 -2.40
C ASP A 304 11.58 -23.34 -1.36
N HIS A 305 10.70 -23.76 -0.45
CA HIS A 305 11.02 -24.82 0.51
C HIS A 305 11.40 -26.15 -0.17
N LEU A 306 10.68 -26.57 -1.22
CA LEU A 306 11.01 -27.79 -1.97
C LEU A 306 12.37 -27.70 -2.67
N LEU A 307 12.73 -26.55 -3.25
CA LEU A 307 14.03 -26.31 -3.88
C LEU A 307 15.15 -26.23 -2.84
N PHE A 308 14.92 -25.57 -1.70
CA PHE A 308 15.86 -25.49 -0.59
C PHE A 308 16.18 -26.87 -0.01
N TYR A 309 15.16 -27.63 0.42
CA TYR A 309 15.38 -28.97 0.97
C TYR A 309 15.88 -29.96 -0.09
N GLY A 310 15.41 -29.85 -1.34
CA GLY A 310 15.88 -30.69 -2.44
C GLY A 310 17.36 -30.46 -2.77
N SER A 311 17.81 -29.20 -2.85
CA SER A 311 19.21 -28.86 -3.07
C SER A 311 20.11 -29.21 -1.87
N ALA A 312 19.63 -29.05 -0.64
CA ALA A 312 20.34 -29.49 0.56
C ALA A 312 20.55 -31.01 0.58
N ILE A 313 19.51 -31.81 0.31
CA ILE A 313 19.61 -33.27 0.21
C ILE A 313 20.53 -33.67 -0.95
N GLY A 314 20.40 -33.04 -2.12
CA GLY A 314 21.28 -33.27 -3.26
C GLY A 314 22.76 -32.99 -2.93
N GLY A 315 23.05 -31.88 -2.25
CA GLY A 315 24.39 -31.53 -1.78
C GLY A 315 24.96 -32.56 -0.81
N VAL A 316 24.18 -33.02 0.18
CA VAL A 316 24.60 -34.07 1.11
C VAL A 316 24.89 -35.39 0.38
N LEU A 317 24.05 -35.79 -0.57
CA LEU A 317 24.27 -37.01 -1.37
C LEU A 317 25.52 -36.91 -2.25
N LEU A 318 25.79 -35.74 -2.84
CA LEU A 318 27.03 -35.50 -3.61
C LEU A 318 28.28 -35.52 -2.72
N LEU A 319 28.21 -34.96 -1.51
CA LEU A 319 29.30 -35.04 -0.53
C LEU A 319 29.56 -36.49 -0.09
N ILE A 320 28.52 -37.27 0.22
CA ILE A 320 28.63 -38.69 0.55
C ILE A 320 29.25 -39.47 -0.62
N PHE A 321 28.84 -39.20 -1.86
CA PHE A 321 29.41 -39.81 -3.05
C PHE A 321 30.89 -39.45 -3.25
N ALA A 322 31.26 -38.17 -3.08
CA ALA A 322 32.64 -37.70 -3.18
C ALA A 322 33.54 -38.33 -2.11
N VAL A 323 33.11 -38.35 -0.84
CA VAL A 323 33.81 -39.02 0.26
C VAL A 323 33.96 -40.51 -0.04
N THR A 324 32.89 -41.20 -0.45
CA THR A 324 32.95 -42.64 -0.78
C THR A 324 33.94 -42.91 -1.91
N LYS A 325 33.92 -42.11 -2.98
CA LYS A 325 34.88 -42.22 -4.11
C LYS A 325 36.32 -41.98 -3.66
N ALA A 326 36.57 -40.97 -2.83
CA ALA A 326 37.89 -40.68 -2.28
C ALA A 326 38.39 -41.82 -1.36
N SER A 327 37.54 -42.32 -0.46
CA SER A 327 37.87 -43.44 0.43
C SER A 327 38.22 -44.73 -0.33
N VAL A 328 37.46 -45.05 -1.39
CA VAL A 328 37.73 -46.21 -2.26
C VAL A 328 39.01 -45.99 -3.06
N GLY A 329 39.22 -44.80 -3.65
CA GLY A 329 40.44 -44.48 -4.41
C GLY A 329 41.72 -44.47 -3.56
N MET A 330 41.63 -44.01 -2.31
CA MET A 330 42.75 -44.07 -1.38
C MET A 330 43.03 -45.52 -0.93
N SER A 331 41.98 -46.32 -0.74
CA SER A 331 42.10 -47.75 -0.40
C SER A 331 42.75 -48.58 -1.52
N THR A 332 42.40 -48.35 -2.79
CA THR A 332 43.06 -49.03 -3.93
C THR A 332 44.52 -48.61 -4.07
N THR A 333 44.84 -47.33 -3.86
CA THR A 333 46.21 -46.81 -3.88
C THR A 333 47.08 -47.43 -2.78
N ILE A 334 46.58 -47.51 -1.54
CA ILE A 334 47.25 -48.17 -0.40
C ILE A 334 47.44 -49.67 -0.66
N THR A 335 46.46 -50.33 -1.26
CA THR A 335 46.55 -51.77 -1.60
C THR A 335 47.58 -52.04 -2.69
N SER A 336 47.69 -51.13 -3.68
CA SER A 336 48.73 -51.18 -4.71
C SER A 336 50.13 -50.98 -4.12
N ALA A 337 50.30 -49.98 -3.25
CA ALA A 337 51.56 -49.74 -2.52
C ALA A 337 51.97 -50.94 -1.65
N ARG A 338 51.01 -51.61 -0.97
CA ARG A 338 51.26 -52.86 -0.21
C ARG A 338 51.66 -54.03 -1.10
N LYS A 339 51.11 -54.14 -2.32
CA LYS A 339 51.55 -55.18 -3.28
C LYS A 339 52.99 -54.92 -3.75
N ILE A 340 53.35 -53.67 -4.03
CA ILE A 340 54.70 -53.30 -4.47
C ILE A 340 55.74 -53.57 -3.36
N SER A 341 55.42 -53.28 -2.09
CA SER A 341 56.33 -53.61 -0.97
C SER A 341 56.44 -55.11 -0.69
N LEU A 342 55.35 -55.88 -0.82
CA LEU A 342 55.38 -57.34 -0.70
C LEU A 342 56.17 -58.00 -1.83
N GLN A 343 56.01 -57.57 -3.08
CA GLN A 343 56.78 -58.05 -4.23
C GLN A 343 58.29 -57.90 -3.97
N ARG A 344 58.71 -56.72 -3.47
CA ARG A 344 60.11 -56.40 -3.14
C ARG A 344 60.67 -57.25 -1.99
N SER A 345 59.82 -57.76 -1.11
CA SER A 345 60.21 -58.70 -0.04
C SER A 345 60.33 -60.16 -0.52
N TYR A 346 59.65 -60.52 -1.60
CA TYR A 346 59.68 -61.87 -2.17
C TYR A 346 60.90 -62.06 -3.09
N ASP A 347 61.28 -61.03 -3.84
CA ASP A 347 62.45 -61.04 -4.73
C ASP A 347 63.78 -61.25 -3.97
N PHE A 348 63.86 -60.81 -2.71
CA PHE A 348 65.06 -60.99 -1.88
C PHE A 348 65.25 -62.43 -1.35
N ARG A 349 64.30 -63.34 -1.58
CA ARG A 349 64.40 -64.77 -1.22
C ARG A 349 64.65 -65.70 -2.42
N GLY A 350 64.75 -65.16 -3.64
CA GLY A 350 64.70 -65.93 -4.88
C GLY A 350 66.04 -66.30 -5.54
N THR A 351 67.15 -65.64 -5.22
CA THR A 351 68.41 -65.77 -5.97
C THR A 351 69.51 -66.47 -5.17
N LYS A 352 69.80 -67.73 -5.56
CA LYS A 352 70.99 -68.44 -5.09
C LYS A 352 72.26 -67.73 -5.58
N MET A 353 73.15 -67.48 -4.64
CA MET A 353 74.55 -67.13 -4.90
C MET A 353 75.22 -68.24 -5.73
N SER A 354 75.77 -67.89 -6.89
CA SER A 354 76.66 -68.77 -7.66
C SER A 354 77.99 -68.06 -7.82
N VAL A 355 79.01 -68.60 -7.14
CA VAL A 355 80.39 -68.09 -7.17
C VAL A 355 81.09 -68.67 -8.40
N TYR A 356 81.67 -67.82 -9.24
CA TYR A 356 82.78 -68.21 -10.10
C TYR A 356 83.71 -67.01 -10.33
N ALA A 357 85.01 -67.29 -10.28
CA ALA A 357 86.13 -66.39 -10.57
C ALA A 357 87.35 -67.27 -10.93
N PRO A 358 88.47 -66.73 -11.47
CA PRO A 358 88.71 -65.37 -11.97
C PRO A 358 89.19 -65.36 -13.45
N CYS A 359 89.49 -64.18 -14.02
CA CYS A 359 90.54 -64.01 -15.04
C CYS A 359 90.95 -62.54 -15.24
N GLU A 360 92.17 -62.23 -14.76
CA GLU A 360 93.19 -61.27 -15.26
C GLU A 360 92.86 -59.81 -15.69
N GLN A 361 93.95 -59.06 -15.86
CA GLN A 361 94.08 -57.61 -15.66
C GLN A 361 95.03 -57.02 -16.72
N LYS A 362 94.72 -55.83 -17.26
CA LYS A 362 95.72 -54.76 -17.49
C LYS A 362 95.11 -53.40 -17.85
N CYS A 363 95.87 -52.36 -17.50
CA CYS A 363 95.57 -50.94 -17.67
C CYS A 363 95.91 -50.44 -19.09
N ASP A 364 95.45 -49.24 -19.46
CA ASP A 364 96.37 -48.17 -19.89
C ASP A 364 95.74 -46.77 -20.00
N LEU A 365 96.52 -45.77 -19.56
CA LEU A 365 96.67 -44.37 -20.03
C LEU A 365 95.57 -43.27 -19.83
N ILE A 366 96.09 -42.13 -19.35
CA ILE A 366 95.58 -40.74 -19.24
C ILE A 366 96.32 -39.94 -20.35
N PRO A 367 95.76 -38.95 -21.10
CA PRO A 367 95.54 -37.57 -20.57
C PRO A 367 94.45 -36.64 -21.16
N ASN A 368 94.12 -35.61 -20.36
CA ASN A 368 93.77 -34.20 -20.62
C ASN A 368 93.02 -33.76 -21.90
N ASP A 369 91.98 -32.91 -21.75
CA ASP A 369 92.17 -31.44 -21.86
C ASP A 369 91.02 -30.59 -21.24
N CYS A 370 91.22 -29.28 -21.15
CA CYS A 370 90.46 -28.32 -20.30
C CYS A 370 89.41 -27.43 -21.00
N HIS A 371 88.44 -26.92 -20.21
CA HIS A 371 87.96 -25.52 -20.05
C HIS A 371 86.63 -25.54 -19.25
N GLU A 372 86.50 -24.91 -18.06
CA GLU A 372 86.15 -23.49 -17.80
C GLU A 372 84.79 -23.05 -18.40
N LEU A 373 83.85 -22.32 -17.76
CA LEU A 373 83.57 -21.79 -16.40
C LEU A 373 82.01 -21.59 -16.31
N THR A 374 81.28 -21.17 -15.27
CA THR A 374 81.55 -20.47 -13.98
C THR A 374 80.48 -20.86 -12.92
N MET A 375 80.54 -20.31 -11.71
CA MET A 375 79.56 -20.34 -10.60
C MET A 375 79.77 -19.07 -9.72
N PRO A 376 79.06 -18.76 -8.59
CA PRO A 376 77.84 -19.32 -7.94
C PRO A 376 76.86 -18.18 -7.46
N SER A 377 76.10 -18.44 -6.36
CA SER A 377 75.43 -17.52 -5.40
C SER A 377 73.94 -17.19 -5.62
N ASP A 378 73.08 -17.04 -4.59
CA ASP A 378 73.07 -17.55 -3.20
C ASP A 378 71.64 -17.35 -2.57
N ILE A 379 71.38 -17.92 -1.39
CA ILE A 379 70.32 -17.54 -0.40
C ILE A 379 68.83 -17.87 -0.71
N ALA A 380 68.18 -18.47 0.31
CA ALA A 380 66.75 -18.38 0.63
C ALA A 380 66.64 -17.79 2.07
N PRO A 381 65.47 -17.31 2.62
CA PRO A 381 64.08 -17.56 2.21
C PRO A 381 63.13 -16.33 2.34
N SER A 382 61.80 -16.54 2.36
CA SER A 382 60.73 -15.85 3.16
C SER A 382 59.49 -15.23 2.43
N SER A 383 58.32 -15.49 3.05
CA SER A 383 57.07 -14.70 3.19
C SER A 383 56.45 -13.83 2.06
N VAL A 384 55.25 -14.29 1.60
CA VAL A 384 53.89 -13.67 1.80
C VAL A 384 53.56 -12.23 1.28
N TYR A 385 52.46 -12.14 0.50
CA TYR A 385 51.72 -10.95 -0.04
C TYR A 385 52.52 -10.04 -1.00
N ASP A 386 51.97 -9.41 -2.05
CA ASP A 386 50.63 -9.33 -2.67
C ASP A 386 50.81 -9.06 -4.19
N LEU A 387 49.75 -9.25 -5.02
CA LEU A 387 49.44 -8.32 -6.14
C LEU A 387 48.10 -8.63 -6.85
N GLU A 388 47.38 -7.55 -7.14
CA GLU A 388 46.04 -7.46 -7.69
C GLU A 388 45.88 -7.89 -9.16
N MET A 389 44.63 -8.06 -9.59
CA MET A 389 44.21 -7.57 -10.92
C MET A 389 42.73 -7.16 -10.88
N GLU A 390 42.47 -5.90 -11.26
CA GLU A 390 41.13 -5.29 -11.34
C GLU A 390 40.55 -5.32 -12.77
N ILE A 391 39.20 -5.36 -12.88
CA ILE A 391 38.28 -4.44 -13.62
C ILE A 391 38.59 -4.22 -15.15
N PRO A 392 37.59 -4.32 -16.08
CA PRO A 392 36.44 -3.42 -16.05
C PRO A 392 35.04 -3.91 -16.48
N LEU A 393 34.05 -3.27 -15.84
CA LEU A 393 32.73 -2.92 -16.39
C LEU A 393 32.85 -1.65 -17.26
N SER A 394 31.96 -1.48 -18.23
CA SER A 394 31.66 -0.16 -18.82
C SER A 394 30.18 -0.04 -19.16
N ASP A 395 29.51 0.94 -18.54
CA ASP A 395 28.23 1.48 -19.00
C ASP A 395 28.45 2.47 -20.15
N THR A 396 27.42 2.68 -20.99
CA THR A 396 27.02 4.03 -21.46
C THR A 396 25.60 4.01 -22.01
N ASP A 397 24.86 5.06 -21.66
CA ASP A 397 23.41 5.26 -21.76
C ASP A 397 22.79 5.59 -23.14
N ASP A 398 21.45 5.48 -23.14
CA ASP A 398 20.43 6.45 -23.59
C ASP A 398 19.92 6.61 -25.05
N GLN A 399 18.57 6.68 -25.11
CA GLN A 399 17.67 7.34 -26.08
C GLN A 399 17.65 6.80 -27.54
N GLU A 400 16.55 6.81 -28.30
CA GLU A 400 15.22 7.43 -28.16
C GLU A 400 14.16 6.69 -29.04
N LEU A 401 12.93 7.24 -29.08
CA LEU A 401 11.95 7.26 -30.19
C LEU A 401 10.87 6.18 -30.38
N LEU A 402 9.66 6.73 -30.56
CA LEU A 402 8.40 6.12 -31.01
C LEU A 402 8.40 5.90 -32.53
N GLN A 403 7.86 4.76 -32.98
CA GLN A 403 6.93 4.61 -34.13
C GLN A 403 6.60 3.11 -34.28
N ASP A 404 5.33 2.71 -34.28
CA ASP A 404 4.40 2.67 -35.42
C ASP A 404 4.87 1.69 -36.51
N GLU A 405 4.48 0.41 -36.38
CA GLU A 405 4.39 -0.50 -37.52
C GLU A 405 3.02 -1.17 -37.57
N ARG A 406 2.37 -0.96 -38.71
CA ARG A 406 1.10 -1.55 -39.12
C ARG A 406 1.36 -2.35 -40.40
N ASP A 407 0.57 -3.40 -40.58
CA ASP A 407 0.40 -4.18 -41.82
C ASP A 407 1.54 -5.10 -42.32
N SER A 408 1.40 -6.39 -42.01
CA SER A 408 1.01 -7.39 -43.03
C SER A 408 0.67 -8.74 -42.36
N GLY A 409 -0.26 -9.57 -42.84
CA GLY A 409 -1.29 -9.36 -43.85
C GLY A 409 -2.10 -10.66 -44.04
N HIS A 410 -3.43 -10.57 -44.15
CA HIS A 410 -4.26 -11.69 -44.58
C HIS A 410 -5.43 -11.24 -45.47
N ARG A 411 -5.49 -11.82 -46.67
CA ARG A 411 -6.61 -11.66 -47.61
C ARG A 411 -7.68 -12.70 -47.30
N THR A 412 -8.94 -12.28 -47.17
CA THR A 412 -10.11 -13.09 -47.55
C THR A 412 -11.29 -12.18 -47.90
N ASN A 413 -12.02 -12.52 -48.96
CA ASN A 413 -13.10 -11.70 -49.53
C ASN A 413 -14.48 -11.98 -48.91
N CYS A 414 -15.28 -10.92 -48.81
CA CYS A 414 -16.75 -10.80 -48.98
C CYS A 414 -17.71 -11.98 -48.69
N SER A 415 -18.78 -11.71 -47.92
CA SER A 415 -20.19 -11.88 -48.37
C SER A 415 -21.24 -11.26 -47.41
N ASN A 416 -22.06 -10.35 -47.94
CA ASN A 416 -23.45 -9.92 -47.64
C ASN A 416 -24.10 -10.16 -46.25
N ALA A 417 -24.66 -9.09 -45.63
CA ALA A 417 -26.10 -8.72 -45.65
C ALA A 417 -26.51 -7.71 -44.52
N SER A 418 -27.34 -6.70 -44.86
CA SER A 418 -28.23 -5.78 -44.06
C SER A 418 -27.84 -5.32 -42.62
N GLU A 419 -28.26 -4.16 -42.08
CA GLU A 419 -29.34 -3.22 -42.40
C GLU A 419 -29.04 -1.80 -41.83
N ASP A 420 -29.88 -0.80 -42.12
CA ASP A 420 -29.65 0.65 -41.88
C ASP A 420 -29.59 1.14 -40.42
N CYS A 421 -28.81 2.20 -40.18
CA CYS A 421 -29.32 3.50 -39.70
C CYS A 421 -28.23 4.59 -39.56
N THR A 422 -28.45 5.77 -40.15
CA THR A 422 -27.58 6.96 -39.99
C THR A 422 -28.40 8.13 -39.42
N ILE A 423 -27.90 8.83 -38.39
CA ILE A 423 -28.35 10.19 -38.04
C ILE A 423 -27.15 11.10 -37.75
N THR A 424 -27.21 12.30 -38.30
CA THR A 424 -26.15 13.31 -38.40
C THR A 424 -26.03 14.19 -37.14
N ILE A 425 -24.82 14.69 -36.85
CA ILE A 425 -24.58 15.75 -35.86
C ILE A 425 -24.17 17.05 -36.60
N PRO A 426 -24.67 18.25 -36.25
CA PRO A 426 -24.32 19.50 -36.94
C PRO A 426 -22.94 20.03 -36.58
N GLN A 427 -22.32 20.80 -37.50
CA GLN A 427 -21.16 21.64 -37.23
C GLN A 427 -21.55 23.12 -37.13
N GLU A 428 -21.00 23.80 -36.12
CA GLU A 428 -20.52 25.19 -36.06
C GLU A 428 -20.12 25.45 -34.57
N GLU A 429 -19.19 26.30 -34.17
CA GLU A 429 -18.50 27.41 -34.84
C GLU A 429 -17.11 27.58 -34.16
N SER A 430 -16.02 27.84 -34.90
CA SER A 430 -14.69 28.03 -34.29
C SER A 430 -14.40 29.49 -33.93
N LYS A 431 -14.13 29.78 -32.66
CA LYS A 431 -13.68 31.11 -32.19
C LYS A 431 -12.32 31.04 -31.48
N ASN A 432 -11.38 31.86 -31.96
CA ASN A 432 -10.01 31.95 -31.49
C ASN A 432 -9.89 32.39 -30.03
N PHE A 433 -8.99 31.76 -29.28
CA PHE A 433 -8.26 32.36 -28.15
C PHE A 433 -6.76 31.93 -28.19
N PRO A 434 -5.84 32.73 -27.64
CA PRO A 434 -4.42 32.68 -28.02
C PRO A 434 -3.57 31.66 -27.23
N LYS A 435 -2.45 31.26 -27.84
CA LYS A 435 -1.40 30.42 -27.22
C LYS A 435 -0.64 31.20 -26.12
N PRO A 436 -0.28 30.56 -24.99
CA PRO A 436 0.69 31.14 -24.05
C PRO A 436 2.12 31.05 -24.61
N LEU A 437 2.95 32.04 -24.27
CA LEU A 437 4.36 32.15 -24.70
C LEU A 437 5.28 31.31 -23.81
N CYS A 438 6.22 30.60 -24.43
CA CYS A 438 7.41 30.10 -23.72
C CYS A 438 8.40 31.24 -23.50
N HIS A 439 8.90 31.41 -22.26
CA HIS A 439 10.06 32.23 -21.95
C HIS A 439 11.13 31.40 -21.26
N GLN A 440 12.34 31.41 -21.80
CA GLN A 440 13.52 30.76 -21.21
C GLN A 440 14.38 31.75 -20.42
N ASN A 441 14.92 31.23 -19.31
CA ASN A 441 16.20 31.54 -18.68
C ASN A 441 16.45 32.93 -18.04
N SER A 442 16.73 32.91 -16.73
CA SER A 442 18.09 33.23 -16.26
C SER A 442 18.38 32.71 -14.83
N ASN A 443 19.48 31.96 -14.71
CA ASN A 443 20.40 31.75 -13.58
C ASN A 443 20.00 32.17 -12.16
N PHE A 444 20.21 31.26 -11.18
CA PHE A 444 20.97 31.61 -9.97
C PHE A 444 21.76 30.41 -9.43
N ALA A 445 22.90 30.67 -8.79
CA ALA A 445 23.96 29.69 -8.55
C ALA A 445 23.93 29.02 -7.17
N LEU A 446 24.46 27.80 -7.12
CA LEU A 446 24.91 27.13 -5.89
C LEU A 446 26.00 27.95 -5.18
N ASN A 447 26.00 27.95 -3.85
CA ASN A 447 27.20 28.26 -3.08
C ASN A 447 27.21 27.50 -1.75
N ASN A 448 28.33 26.85 -1.45
CA ASN A 448 28.56 26.16 -0.18
C ASN A 448 28.86 27.14 0.95
N ARG A 449 28.30 26.89 2.14
CA ARG A 449 29.01 26.99 3.44
C ARG A 449 28.25 26.29 4.56
#